data_AF-A0A840VE88-F1
#
_entry.id   AF-A0A840VE88-F1
#
_cell.length_a   1.000
_cell.length_b   1.000
_cell.length_c   1.000
_cell.angle_alpha   90.00
_cell.angle_beta   90.00
_cell.angle_gamma   90.00
#
_symmetry.space_group_name_H-M   'P 1'
#
loop_
_entity.id
_entity.type
_entity.pdbx_description
1 polymer ?
#
loop_
_entity_poly.entity_id
_entity_poly.type
_entity_poly.pdbx_seq_one_letter_code
_entity_poly.pdbx_strand_id
1 'polypeptide(L)'
;MNNFSILLLLALAATLEAGGDAIARTALHSQAVPLVRLGLFGAAALVLFIYGVTVNLPPWDFGRLLGVYVSLFFVVAQLINFFAFDMKPSLPILAGGALILAGGMLMTFWRE
;
A
#
# COMPACT_ATOMS: atom_id res chain seq x y z
N MET A 1 10.57 -7.65 18.33
CA MET A 1 10.84 -6.42 17.55
C MET A 1 10.29 -5.24 18.33
N ASN A 2 10.95 -4.08 18.32
CA ASN A 2 10.37 -2.88 18.94
C ASN A 2 9.27 -2.28 18.03
N ASN A 3 8.38 -1.46 18.59
CA ASN A 3 7.25 -0.90 17.84
C ASN A 3 7.70 -0.01 16.67
N PHE A 4 8.83 0.68 16.82
CA PHE A 4 9.39 1.52 15.76
C PHE A 4 9.80 0.69 14.53
N SER A 5 10.49 -0.43 14.71
CA SER A 5 10.85 -1.35 13.64
C SER A 5 9.63 -1.97 12.95
N ILE A 6 8.55 -2.23 13.71
CA ILE A 6 7.29 -2.72 13.13
C ILE A 6 6.67 -1.64 12.23
N LEU A 7 6.59 -0.39 12.70
CA LEU A 7 6.07 0.71 11.89
C LEU A 7 6.90 0.94 10.63
N LEU A 8 8.23 0.84 10.71
CA LEU A 8 9.10 0.91 9.53
C LEU A 8 8.84 -0.23 8.54
N LEU A 9 8.62 -1.45 9.03
CA LEU A 9 8.26 -2.58 8.18
C LEU A 9 6.89 -2.40 7.52
N LEU A 10 5.90 -1.88 8.25
CA LEU A 10 4.58 -1.59 7.69
C LEU A 10 4.64 -0.45 6.66
N ALA A 11 5.49 0.56 6.88
CA ALA A 11 5.73 1.62 5.90
C ALA A 11 6.43 1.08 4.63
N LEU A 12 7.40 0.19 4.81
CA LEU A 12 8.04 -0.52 3.70
C LEU A 12 7.01 -1.38 2.94
N ALA A 13 6.18 -2.14 3.65
CA ALA A 13 5.13 -2.95 3.07
C ALA A 13 4.14 -2.11 2.25
N ALA A 14 3.67 -0.98 2.80
CA ALA A 14 2.80 -0.03 2.11
C ALA A 14 3.45 0.53 0.83
N THR A 15 4.76 0.79 0.86
CA THR A 15 5.51 1.28 -0.31
C THR A 15 5.67 0.21 -1.37
N LEU A 16 5.99 -1.02 -0.96
CA LEU A 16 6.08 -2.16 -1.86
C LEU A 16 4.74 -2.44 -2.53
N GLU A 17 3.65 -2.45 -1.78
CA GLU A 17 2.33 -2.69 -2.34
C GLU A 17 1.90 -1.60 -3.31
N ALA A 18 1.94 -0.33 -2.88
CA ALA A 18 1.51 0.77 -3.73
C ALA A 18 2.41 0.93 -4.97
N GLY A 19 3.71 0.63 -4.85
CA GLY A 19 4.62 0.54 -5.99
C GLY A 19 4.33 -0.64 -6.91
N GLY A 20 4.05 -1.82 -6.37
CA GLY A 20 3.65 -3.01 -7.11
C GLY A 20 2.36 -2.78 -7.90
N ASP A 21 1.37 -2.14 -7.28
CA ASP A 21 0.11 -1.74 -7.93
C ASP A 21 0.34 -0.72 -9.05
N ALA A 22 1.24 0.25 -8.86
CA ALA A 22 1.59 1.21 -9.90
C ALA A 22 2.26 0.51 -11.11
N ILE A 23 3.13 -0.46 -10.88
CA ILE A 23 3.75 -1.26 -11.94
C ILE A 23 2.70 -2.10 -12.66
N ALA A 24 1.82 -2.79 -11.91
CA ALA A 24 0.73 -3.57 -12.48
C ALA A 24 -0.23 -2.72 -13.32
N ARG A 25 -0.59 -1.53 -12.82
CA ARG A 25 -1.42 -0.55 -13.54
C ARG A 25 -0.75 -0.12 -14.84
N THR A 26 0.57 0.14 -14.81
CA THR A 26 1.36 0.46 -16.00
C THR A 26 1.36 -0.70 -16.99
N ALA A 27 1.54 -1.94 -16.53
CA ALA A 27 1.53 -3.13 -17.38
C ALA A 27 0.17 -3.32 -18.10
N LEU A 28 -0.93 -3.08 -17.38
CA LEU A 28 -2.30 -3.18 -17.89
C LEU A 28 -2.63 -2.11 -18.94
N HIS A 29 -2.22 -0.86 -18.71
CA HIS A 29 -2.59 0.28 -19.55
C HIS A 29 -1.53 0.68 -20.59
N SER A 30 -0.34 0.09 -20.56
CA SER A 30 0.67 0.34 -21.58
C SER A 30 0.29 -0.29 -22.93
N GLN A 31 0.46 0.47 -24.01
CA GLN A 31 0.42 -0.05 -25.38
C GLN A 31 1.79 -0.62 -25.84
N ALA A 32 2.64 -0.97 -24.89
CA ALA A 32 3.98 -1.48 -25.16
C ALA A 32 3.93 -2.88 -25.80
N VAL A 33 5.04 -3.26 -26.43
CA VAL A 33 5.22 -4.60 -27.00
C VAL A 33 4.97 -5.69 -25.94
N PRO A 34 4.36 -6.85 -26.31
CA PRO A 34 3.95 -7.88 -25.35
C PRO A 34 5.03 -8.36 -24.39
N LEU A 35 6.29 -8.41 -24.84
CA LEU A 35 7.43 -8.83 -24.02
C LEU A 35 7.70 -7.85 -22.86
N VAL A 36 7.58 -6.54 -23.10
CA VAL A 36 7.73 -5.51 -22.05
C VAL A 36 6.60 -5.62 -21.03
N ARG A 37 5.37 -5.89 -21.50
CA ARG A 37 4.22 -6.10 -20.60
C ARG A 37 4.41 -7.32 -19.70
N LEU A 38 4.90 -8.44 -20.25
CA LEU A 38 5.24 -9.62 -19.46
C LEU A 38 6.31 -9.32 -18.40
N GLY A 39 7.36 -8.56 -18.77
CA GLY A 39 8.38 -8.11 -17.82
C GLY A 39 7.79 -7.25 -16.68
N LEU A 40 6.91 -6.32 -17.00
CA LEU A 40 6.23 -5.48 -16.00
C LEU A 40 5.31 -6.29 -15.08
N PHE A 41 4.56 -7.25 -15.60
CA PHE A 41 3.75 -8.15 -14.77
C PHE A 41 4.61 -9.03 -13.86
N GLY A 42 5.73 -9.55 -14.36
CA GLY A 42 6.68 -10.31 -13.54
C GLY A 42 7.25 -9.46 -12.40
N ALA A 43 7.64 -8.21 -12.70
CA ALA A 43 8.12 -7.26 -11.69
C ALA A 43 7.02 -6.93 -10.65
N ALA A 44 5.80 -6.63 -11.09
CA ALA A 44 4.67 -6.38 -10.19
C ALA A 44 4.38 -7.56 -9.28
N ALA A 45 4.33 -8.78 -9.83
CA ALA A 45 4.09 -10.00 -9.07
C ALA A 45 5.17 -10.24 -8.01
N LEU A 46 6.44 -10.05 -8.36
CA LEU A 46 7.54 -10.18 -7.41
C LEU A 46 7.44 -9.16 -6.28
N VAL A 47 7.21 -7.89 -6.60
CA VAL A 47 7.09 -6.81 -5.61
C VAL A 47 5.91 -7.06 -4.67
N LEU A 48 4.74 -7.42 -5.21
CA LEU A 48 3.55 -7.72 -4.42
C LEU A 48 3.74 -8.97 -3.55
N PHE A 49 4.45 -9.98 -4.03
CA PHE A 49 4.79 -11.15 -3.21
C PHE A 49 5.69 -10.77 -2.03
N ILE A 50 6.74 -9.96 -2.26
CA ILE A 50 7.63 -9.47 -1.20
C ILE A 50 6.85 -8.63 -0.19
N TYR A 51 5.92 -7.79 -0.65
CA TYR A 51 4.99 -7.07 0.22
C TYR A 51 4.20 -8.04 1.12
N GLY A 52 3.57 -9.06 0.52
CA GLY A 52 2.73 -10.01 1.25
C GLY A 52 3.48 -10.74 2.37
N VAL A 53 4.77 -11.05 2.15
CA VAL A 53 5.64 -11.57 3.21
C VAL A 53 5.93 -10.49 4.25
N THR A 54 6.34 -9.29 3.81
CA THR A 54 6.76 -8.18 4.68
C THR A 54 5.67 -7.73 5.66
N VAL A 55 4.43 -7.61 5.18
CA VAL A 55 3.28 -7.16 5.98
C VAL A 55 2.88 -8.17 7.04
N ASN A 56 3.16 -9.47 6.84
CA ASN A 56 2.80 -10.55 7.76
C ASN A 56 3.94 -10.97 8.72
N LEU A 57 5.13 -10.36 8.61
CA LEU A 57 6.24 -10.61 9.54
C LEU A 57 5.99 -10.12 10.98
N PRO A 58 5.33 -8.96 11.22
CA PRO A 58 5.11 -8.47 12.58
C PRO A 58 4.18 -9.39 13.38
N PRO A 59 4.51 -9.71 14.64
CA PRO A 59 3.68 -10.55 15.52
C PRO A 59 2.56 -9.74 16.19
N TRP A 60 1.78 -8.98 15.40
CA TRP A 60 0.60 -8.25 15.88
C TRP A 60 -0.67 -9.02 15.59
N ASP A 61 -1.72 -8.77 16.37
CA ASP A 61 -3.07 -9.23 16.03
C ASP A 61 -3.44 -8.74 14.62
N PHE A 62 -3.90 -9.67 13.79
CA PHE A 62 -4.14 -9.42 12.37
C PHE A 62 -5.09 -8.24 12.14
N GLY A 63 -6.14 -8.09 12.97
CA GLY A 63 -7.05 -6.94 12.88
C GLY A 63 -6.38 -5.60 13.16
N ARG A 64 -5.51 -5.55 14.18
CA ARG A 64 -4.76 -4.34 14.55
C ARG A 64 -3.72 -4.00 13.49
N LEU A 65 -3.06 -5.03 12.97
CA LEU A 65 -2.13 -4.91 11.85
C LEU A 65 -2.85 -4.33 10.63
N LEU A 66 -3.99 -4.90 10.25
CA LEU A 66 -4.77 -4.47 9.09
C LEU A 66 -5.17 -3.00 9.18
N GLY A 67 -5.65 -2.53 10.33
CA GLY A 67 -6.04 -1.14 10.53
C GLY A 67 -4.90 -0.13 10.31
N VAL A 68 -3.73 -0.40 10.89
CA VAL A 68 -2.53 0.46 10.72
C VAL A 68 -2.01 0.40 9.30
N TYR A 69 -1.89 -0.81 8.74
CA TYR A 69 -1.29 -0.99 7.44
C TYR A 69 -2.16 -0.42 6.30
N VAL A 70 -3.49 -0.63 6.31
CA VAL A 70 -4.38 -0.05 5.27
C VAL A 70 -4.36 1.47 5.32
N SER A 71 -4.27 2.06 6.51
CA SER A 71 -4.11 3.50 6.70
C SER A 71 -2.80 4.02 6.07
N LEU A 72 -1.69 3.33 6.32
CA LEU A 72 -0.39 3.68 5.72
C LEU A 72 -0.40 3.49 4.20
N PHE A 73 -0.94 2.37 3.71
CA PHE A 73 -1.09 2.08 2.30
C PHE A 73 -1.84 3.20 1.58
N PHE A 74 -2.99 3.64 2.12
CA PHE A 74 -3.75 4.74 1.54
C PHE A 74 -2.89 6.01 1.39
N VAL A 75 -2.19 6.41 2.45
CA VAL A 75 -1.34 7.62 2.43
C VAL A 75 -0.23 7.48 1.39
N VAL A 76 0.48 6.35 1.38
CA VAL A 76 1.57 6.10 0.42
C VAL A 76 1.05 6.05 -1.01
N ALA A 77 -0.11 5.42 -1.25
CA ALA A 77 -0.75 5.39 -2.56
C ALA A 77 -1.14 6.80 -3.05
N GLN A 78 -1.61 7.68 -2.16
CA GLN A 78 -1.86 9.09 -2.53
C GLN A 78 -0.56 9.83 -2.86
N LEU A 79 0.53 9.58 -2.12
CA LEU A 79 1.84 10.17 -2.45
C LEU A 79 2.34 9.69 -3.82
N ILE A 80 2.21 8.39 -4.13
CA ILE A 80 2.57 7.85 -5.44
C ILE A 80 1.69 8.44 -6.53
N ASN A 81 0.37 8.55 -6.33
CA ASN A 81 -0.52 9.21 -7.29
C ASN A 81 -0.12 10.66 -7.55
N PHE A 82 0.28 11.38 -6.50
CA PHE A 82 0.72 12.76 -6.61
C PHE A 82 2.07 12.88 -7.34
N PHE A 83 3.07 12.07 -6.99
CA PHE A 83 4.43 12.21 -7.53
C PHE A 83 4.67 11.47 -8.85
N ALA A 84 4.05 10.30 -9.06
CA ALA A 84 4.29 9.48 -10.25
C ALA A 84 3.26 9.71 -11.36
N PHE A 85 2.05 10.17 -11.01
CA PHE A 85 0.96 10.37 -11.96
C PHE A 85 0.46 11.82 -12.02
N ASP A 86 1.07 12.76 -11.28
CA ASP A 86 0.65 14.17 -11.18
C ASP A 86 -0.85 14.36 -10.86
N MET A 87 -1.47 13.36 -10.24
CA MET A 87 -2.89 13.36 -9.92
C MET A 87 -3.09 13.85 -8.48
N LYS A 88 -3.65 15.06 -8.34
CA LYS A 88 -4.03 15.59 -7.03
C LYS A 88 -5.28 14.86 -6.51
N PRO A 89 -5.29 14.46 -5.23
CA PRO A 89 -6.47 13.83 -4.64
C PRO A 89 -7.64 14.81 -4.65
N SER A 90 -8.77 14.36 -5.20
CA SER A 90 -10.01 15.13 -5.23
C SER A 90 -10.68 15.14 -3.85
N LEU A 91 -11.64 16.06 -3.65
CA LEU A 91 -12.38 16.16 -2.39
C LEU A 91 -12.99 14.82 -1.93
N PRO A 92 -13.62 14.01 -2.81
CA PRO A 92 -14.13 12.69 -2.43
C PRO A 92 -13.03 11.72 -1.97
N ILE A 93 -11.85 11.76 -2.59
CA ILE A 93 -10.70 10.92 -2.19
C ILE A 93 -10.21 11.31 -0.80
N LEU A 94 -10.14 12.61 -0.50
CA LEU A 94 -9.76 13.10 0.82
C LEU A 94 -10.79 12.70 1.89
N ALA A 95 -12.09 12.84 1.60
CA ALA A 95 -13.15 12.43 2.51
C ALA A 95 -13.12 10.91 2.78
N GLY A 96 -12.99 10.10 1.72
CA GLY A 96 -12.83 8.66 1.85
C GLY A 96 -11.56 8.29 2.63
N GLY A 97 -10.45 8.98 2.37
CA GLY A 97 -9.20 8.83 3.08
C GLY A 97 -9.32 9.11 4.58
N ALA A 98 -10.03 10.18 4.96
CA ALA A 98 -10.29 10.50 6.35
C ALA A 98 -11.06 9.37 7.06
N LEU A 99 -12.03 8.76 6.37
CA LEU A 99 -12.77 7.60 6.90
C LEU A 99 -11.90 6.36 7.05
N ILE A 100 -10.99 6.10 6.11
CA ILE A 100 -10.02 4.99 6.21
C ILE A 100 -9.13 5.18 7.44
N LEU A 101 -8.58 6.38 7.64
CA LEU A 101 -7.75 6.69 8.79
C LEU A 101 -8.53 6.56 10.11
N ALA A 102 -9.77 7.05 10.15
CA ALA A 102 -10.64 6.92 11.33
C ALA A 102 -10.93 5.45 11.66
N GLY A 103 -11.24 4.62 10.65
CA GLY A 103 -11.44 3.18 10.81
C GLY A 103 -10.17 2.48 11.30
N GLY A 104 -9.00 2.84 10.76
CA GLY A 104 -7.72 2.32 11.21
C GLY A 104 -7.39 2.67 12.67
N MET A 105 -7.68 3.92 13.08
CA MET A 105 -7.53 4.33 14.48
C MET A 105 -8.47 3.55 15.39
N LEU A 106 -9.73 3.36 14.99
CA LEU A 106 -10.70 2.57 15.74
C LEU A 106 -10.19 1.15 15.97
N MET A 107 -9.78 0.44 14.91
CA MET A 107 -9.23 -0.93 15.01
C MET A 107 -7.94 -0.99 15.85
N THR A 108 -7.19 0.11 15.94
CA THR A 108 -5.89 0.13 16.62
C THR A 108 -5.98 0.45 18.10
N PHE A 109 -6.91 1.32 18.49
CA PHE A 109 -7.02 1.88 19.83
C PHE A 109 -8.23 1.40 20.62
N TRP A 110 -9.29 0.94 19.95
CA TRP A 110 -10.42 0.32 20.63
C TRP A 110 -10.00 -1.07 21.11
N ARG A 111 -9.81 -1.20 22.42
CA ARG A 111 -9.47 -2.46 23.09
C ARG A 111 -10.71 -2.97 23.82
N GLU A 112 -11.05 -4.23 23.61
CA GLU A 112 -11.97 -4.97 24.48
C GLU A 112 -11.19 -5.64 25.62
#